data_AF-A0AA94UER6-F1
#
_entry.id   AF-A0AA94UER6-F1
#
_cell.length_a   1.000
_cell.length_b   1.000
_cell.length_c   1.000
_cell.angle_alpha   90.00
_cell.angle_beta   90.00
_cell.angle_gamma   90.00
#
_symmetry.space_group_name_H-M   'P 1'
#
loop_
_entity.id
_entity.type
_entity.pdbx_description
1 polymer ?
#
loop_
_entity_poly.entity_id
_entity_poly.type
_entity_poly.pdbx_seq_one_letter_code
_entity_poly.pdbx_strand_id
1 'polypeptide(L)'
;MWRVVSLRWPELIVAITAGDGNEVAMRLLVDDYPVQAPAGEPWSIADGGPLPQARWPTSPLDVATFRKDWSPSNGNAPYVACDRTCLRTHPDWATAHPDRAWNPGRTIAFYLQEMHRELQCASVPQLDTVQ
;
A
#
# COMPACT_ATOMS: atom_id res chain seq x y z
N MET A 1 -7.30 -5.27 -10.14
CA MET A 1 -6.15 -5.58 -11.03
C MET A 1 -4.97 -4.71 -10.62
N TRP A 2 -3.72 -5.07 -10.96
CA TRP A 2 -2.55 -4.20 -10.76
C TRP A 2 -1.60 -4.26 -11.95
N ARG A 3 -0.76 -3.23 -12.08
CA ARG A 3 0.31 -3.16 -13.09
C ARG A 3 1.58 -2.57 -12.48
N VAL A 4 2.73 -3.02 -12.98
CA VAL A 4 4.03 -2.41 -12.64
C VAL A 4 4.17 -1.12 -13.42
N VAL A 5 4.47 -0.03 -12.70
CA VAL A 5 4.75 1.29 -13.30
C VAL A 5 6.25 1.42 -13.55
N SER A 6 7.07 1.07 -12.56
CA SER A 6 8.53 1.04 -12.70
C SER A 6 9.16 0.19 -11.61
N LEU A 7 10.36 -0.32 -11.90
CA LEU A 7 11.23 -0.95 -10.92
C LEU A 7 12.62 -0.31 -11.05
N ARG A 8 13.01 0.44 -10.02
CA ARG A 8 14.35 1.00 -9.86
C ARG A 8 14.85 0.58 -8.50
N TRP A 9 15.56 -0.55 -8.46
CA TRP A 9 15.97 -1.18 -7.22
C TRP A 9 16.58 -0.15 -6.22
N PRO A 10 16.15 -0.15 -4.94
CA PRO A 10 15.19 -1.06 -4.30
C PRO A 10 13.71 -0.61 -4.35
N GLU A 11 13.33 0.32 -5.21
CA GLU A 11 11.98 0.87 -5.29
C GLU A 11 11.16 0.22 -6.43
N LEU A 12 9.99 -0.30 -6.06
CA LEU A 12 8.97 -0.81 -6.98
C LEU A 12 7.76 0.11 -6.91
N ILE A 13 7.37 0.70 -8.04
CA ILE A 13 6.11 1.45 -8.15
C ILE A 13 5.09 0.60 -8.89
N VAL A 14 3.93 0.41 -8.28
CA VAL A 14 2.79 -0.30 -8.85
C VAL A 14 1.56 0.60 -8.85
N ALA A 15 0.67 0.41 -9.82
CA ALA A 15 -0.67 0.98 -9.78
C ALA A 15 -1.68 -0.15 -9.53
N ILE A 16 -2.59 0.08 -8.59
CA ILE A 16 -3.58 -0.90 -8.14
C ILE A 16 -4.97 -0.30 -8.34
N THR A 17 -5.82 -1.01 -9.08
CA THR A 17 -7.22 -0.64 -9.28
C THR A 17 -8.02 -0.86 -7.99
N ALA A 18 -8.80 0.14 -7.59
CA ALA A 18 -9.72 0.11 -6.46
C ALA A 18 -11.15 -0.27 -6.90
N GLY A 19 -12.06 -0.36 -5.93
CA GLY A 19 -13.45 -0.79 -6.15
C GLY A 19 -14.27 0.11 -7.05
N ASP A 20 -13.94 1.40 -7.10
CA ASP A 20 -14.55 2.39 -8.01
C ASP A 20 -13.96 2.38 -9.42
N GLY A 21 -13.01 1.48 -9.71
CA GLY A 21 -12.32 1.36 -11.00
C GLY A 21 -11.15 2.33 -11.18
N ASN A 22 -10.93 3.26 -10.24
CA ASN A 22 -9.80 4.17 -10.28
C ASN A 22 -8.52 3.47 -9.80
N GLU A 23 -7.35 3.99 -10.20
CA GLU A 23 -6.05 3.48 -9.73
C GLU A 23 -5.47 4.35 -8.62
N VAL A 24 -4.86 3.71 -7.63
CA VAL A 24 -3.91 4.33 -6.70
C VAL A 24 -2.53 3.74 -6.94
N ALA A 25 -1.50 4.59 -7.02
CA ALA A 25 -0.13 4.12 -7.07
C ALA A 25 0.42 3.90 -5.67
N MET A 26 1.24 2.86 -5.51
CA MET A 26 2.00 2.57 -4.30
C MET A 26 3.48 2.52 -4.64
N ARG A 27 4.33 3.19 -3.85
CA ARG A 27 5.78 2.95 -3.86
C ARG A 27 6.07 1.91 -2.80
N LEU A 28 6.68 0.81 -3.20
CA LEU A 28 7.13 -0.27 -2.33
C LEU A 28 8.65 -0.23 -2.27
N LEU A 29 9.22 -0.04 -1.09
CA LEU A 29 10.64 -0.24 -0.84
C LEU A 29 10.85 -1.73 -0.52
N VAL A 30 11.57 -2.43 -1.40
CA VAL A 30 11.76 -3.89 -1.41
C VAL A 30 13.23 -4.30 -1.24
N ASP A 31 14.00 -3.50 -0.51
CA ASP A 31 15.35 -3.87 -0.07
C ASP A 31 15.31 -5.15 0.78
N ASP A 32 16.34 -5.98 0.63
CA ASP A 32 16.48 -7.28 1.31
C ASP A 32 15.32 -8.26 1.03
N TYR A 33 14.63 -8.08 -0.10
CA TYR A 33 13.58 -8.99 -0.55
C TYR A 33 14.15 -10.40 -0.87
N PRO A 34 13.47 -11.50 -0.47
CA PRO A 34 12.19 -11.55 0.26
C PRO A 34 12.36 -11.67 1.79
N VAL A 35 13.58 -11.59 2.32
CA VAL A 35 13.87 -11.77 3.75
C VAL A 35 13.08 -10.75 4.58
N GLN A 36 13.07 -9.49 4.15
CA GLN A 36 12.25 -8.45 4.77
C GLN A 36 10.95 -8.21 4.00
N ALA A 37 9.88 -7.88 4.73
CA ALA A 37 8.63 -7.46 4.13
C ALA A 37 8.79 -6.11 3.41
N PRO A 38 8.07 -5.86 2.30
CA PRO A 38 8.04 -4.54 1.69
C PRO A 38 7.58 -3.45 2.68
N ALA A 39 8.03 -2.21 2.47
CA ALA A 39 7.38 -1.02 3.04
C ALA A 39 6.70 -0.23 1.94
N GLY A 40 5.39 -0.10 2.00
CA GLY A 40 4.58 0.64 1.06
C GLY A 40 4.24 2.05 1.53
N GLU A 41 3.99 2.94 0.58
CA GLU A 41 3.23 4.17 0.80
C GLU A 41 2.42 4.56 -0.45
N PRO A 42 1.27 5.22 -0.30
CA PRO A 42 0.57 5.85 -1.42
C PRO A 42 1.47 6.85 -2.15
N TRP A 43 1.46 6.81 -3.48
CA TRP A 43 2.40 7.55 -4.32
C TRP A 43 1.71 8.40 -5.39
N SER A 44 2.22 9.59 -5.63
CA SER A 44 1.89 10.40 -6.80
C SER A 44 2.91 10.13 -7.89
N ILE A 45 2.49 9.47 -8.98
CA ILE A 45 3.35 9.27 -10.16
C ILE A 45 3.70 10.61 -10.82
N ALA A 46 2.74 11.54 -10.86
CA ALA A 46 2.91 12.85 -11.49
C ALA A 46 3.93 13.72 -10.74
N ASP A 47 3.87 13.73 -9.41
CA ASP A 47 4.72 14.57 -8.58
C ASP A 47 6.03 13.86 -8.19
N GLY A 48 6.14 12.54 -8.40
CA GLY A 48 7.31 11.76 -7.99
C GLY A 48 7.51 11.74 -6.48
N GLY A 49 6.43 11.72 -5.70
CA GLY A 49 6.46 11.86 -4.24
C GLY A 49 5.29 11.15 -3.55
N PRO A 50 5.26 11.15 -2.20
CA PRO A 50 4.13 10.62 -1.44
C PRO A 50 2.81 11.26 -1.87
N LEU A 51 1.75 10.47 -1.98
CA LEU A 51 0.43 10.97 -2.36
C LEU A 51 -0.12 11.85 -1.22
N PRO A 52 -0.62 13.07 -1.51
CA PRO A 52 -1.27 13.90 -0.49
C PRO A 52 -2.44 13.17 0.17
N GLN A 53 -2.59 13.30 1.49
CA GLN A 53 -3.63 12.59 2.28
C GLN A 53 -5.06 12.84 1.79
N ALA A 54 -5.33 14.03 1.25
CA ALA A 54 -6.62 14.36 0.64
C ALA A 54 -6.99 13.41 -0.51
N ARG A 55 -5.99 12.83 -1.18
CA ARG A 55 -6.13 11.90 -2.31
C ARG A 55 -5.96 10.43 -1.91
N TRP A 56 -5.77 10.13 -0.63
CA TRP A 56 -5.69 8.75 -0.19
C TRP A 56 -7.03 8.02 -0.40
N PRO A 57 -6.98 6.70 -0.67
CA PRO A 57 -8.18 5.89 -0.76
C PRO A 57 -9.03 5.94 0.50
N THR A 58 -10.34 5.81 0.34
CA THR A 58 -11.29 5.68 1.45
C THR A 58 -12.19 4.48 1.22
N SER A 59 -12.28 3.58 2.20
CA SER A 59 -13.19 2.43 2.14
C SER A 59 -14.25 2.54 3.24
N PRO A 60 -15.53 2.25 2.94
CA PRO A 60 -16.58 2.19 3.95
C PRO A 60 -16.47 0.92 4.82
N LEU A 61 -15.73 -0.10 4.38
CA LEU A 61 -15.57 -1.37 5.10
C LEU A 61 -14.25 -1.45 5.88
N ASP A 62 -13.24 -0.68 5.46
CA ASP A 62 -11.95 -0.62 6.14
C ASP A 62 -11.39 0.81 6.13
N VAL A 63 -11.58 1.49 7.24
CA VAL A 63 -11.06 2.84 7.46
C VAL A 63 -9.62 2.85 7.97
N ALA A 64 -9.06 1.68 8.30
CA ALA A 64 -7.77 1.58 8.97
C ALA A 64 -6.60 1.50 7.97
N THR A 65 -6.75 0.79 6.84
CA THR A 65 -5.62 0.60 5.90
C THR A 65 -5.02 1.93 5.43
N PHE A 66 -5.84 2.90 5.04
CA PHE A 66 -5.39 4.23 4.59
C PHE A 66 -5.79 5.31 5.59
N ARG A 67 -5.39 5.13 6.84
CA ARG A 67 -5.75 6.01 7.95
C ARG A 67 -4.98 7.34 7.92
N LYS A 68 -5.72 8.42 7.58
CA LYS A 68 -5.16 9.76 7.32
C LYS A 68 -4.62 10.46 8.58
N ASP A 69 -5.28 10.32 9.73
CA ASP A 69 -4.93 10.99 10.99
C ASP A 69 -3.60 10.51 11.60
N TRP A 70 -3.07 9.35 11.16
CA TRP A 70 -1.80 8.80 11.64
C TRP A 70 -0.64 9.04 10.68
N SER A 71 -0.93 9.57 9.50
CA SER A 71 0.04 9.92 8.50
C SER A 71 0.36 11.42 8.61
N PRO A 72 1.59 11.89 8.30
CA PRO A 72 2.73 11.11 7.83
C PRO A 72 3.56 10.47 8.98
N SER A 73 3.14 10.58 10.24
CA SER A 73 3.91 10.12 11.41
C SER A 73 4.25 8.62 11.38
N ASN A 74 3.42 7.80 10.71
CA ASN A 74 3.69 6.37 10.48
C ASN A 74 4.50 6.09 9.19
N GLY A 75 5.10 7.11 8.56
CA GLY A 75 5.82 6.96 7.30
C GLY A 75 4.90 6.72 6.09
N ASN A 76 3.64 7.18 6.15
CA ASN A 76 2.61 6.96 5.14
C ASN A 76 2.28 5.48 4.88
N ALA A 77 2.63 4.59 5.81
CA ALA A 77 2.48 3.16 5.61
C ALA A 77 1.01 2.74 5.63
N PRO A 78 0.61 1.79 4.76
CA PRO A 78 -0.69 1.15 4.88
C PRO A 78 -0.74 0.28 6.14
N TYR A 79 -1.90 0.22 6.77
CA TYR A 79 -2.10 -0.51 8.01
C TYR A 79 -2.39 -2.00 7.77
N VAL A 80 -1.44 -2.73 7.19
CA VAL A 80 -1.56 -4.14 6.80
C VAL A 80 -0.45 -5.01 7.40
N ALA A 81 -0.78 -6.24 7.78
CA ALA A 81 0.15 -7.16 8.43
C ALA A 81 1.33 -7.62 7.55
N CYS A 82 1.30 -7.34 6.25
CA CYS A 82 2.38 -7.67 5.32
C CYS A 82 3.33 -6.49 5.03
N ASP A 83 3.12 -5.34 5.67
CA ASP A 83 3.99 -4.17 5.57
C ASP A 83 4.95 -4.09 6.76
N ARG A 84 6.26 -3.95 6.51
CA ARG A 84 7.25 -3.91 7.60
C ARG A 84 7.13 -2.67 8.50
N THR A 85 6.69 -1.54 7.96
CA THR A 85 6.53 -0.32 8.76
C THR A 85 5.37 -0.50 9.73
N CYS A 86 4.27 -1.11 9.29
CA CYS A 86 3.15 -1.48 10.14
C CYS A 86 3.54 -2.56 11.17
N LEU A 87 4.21 -3.64 10.75
CA LEU A 87 4.67 -4.71 11.65
C LEU A 87 5.62 -4.23 12.74
N ARG A 88 6.43 -3.18 12.47
CA ARG A 88 7.34 -2.62 13.49
C ARG A 88 6.58 -1.98 14.66
N THR A 89 5.40 -1.42 14.41
CA THR A 89 4.53 -0.85 15.46
C THR A 89 3.49 -1.84 15.98
N HIS A 90 3.26 -2.94 15.26
CA HIS A 90 2.35 -4.05 15.61
C HIS A 90 3.02 -5.42 15.47
N PRO A 91 4.06 -5.72 16.27
CA PRO A 91 4.86 -6.94 16.11
C PRO A 91 4.07 -8.23 16.38
N ASP A 92 3.00 -8.16 17.17
CA ASP A 92 2.10 -9.26 17.50
C ASP A 92 1.26 -9.72 16.29
N TRP A 93 1.06 -8.86 15.30
CA TRP A 93 0.26 -9.18 14.12
C TRP A 93 0.82 -10.32 13.28
N ALA A 94 2.15 -10.50 13.28
CA ALA A 94 2.77 -11.63 12.60
C ALA A 94 2.27 -12.98 13.15
N THR A 95 2.04 -13.04 14.46
CA THR A 95 1.54 -14.23 15.16
C THR A 95 0.02 -14.29 15.18
N ALA A 96 -0.66 -13.16 15.33
CA ALA A 96 -2.12 -13.08 15.40
C ALA A 96 -2.80 -13.27 14.02
N HIS A 97 -2.12 -12.89 12.94
CA HIS A 97 -2.62 -12.94 11.57
C HIS A 97 -1.61 -13.62 10.63
N PRO A 98 -1.19 -14.87 10.90
CA PRO A 98 -0.11 -15.51 10.16
C PRO A 98 -0.43 -15.65 8.67
N ASP A 99 -1.70 -15.82 8.29
CA ASP A 99 -2.13 -15.90 6.88
C ASP A 99 -2.02 -14.56 6.15
N ARG A 100 -2.05 -13.45 6.88
CA ARG A 100 -1.94 -12.08 6.34
C ARG A 100 -0.55 -11.48 6.46
N ALA A 101 0.26 -12.01 7.37
CA ALA A 101 1.57 -11.45 7.69
C ALA A 101 2.68 -11.88 6.71
N TRP A 102 3.64 -10.99 6.44
CA TRP A 102 4.76 -11.35 5.57
C TRP A 102 5.62 -12.48 6.15
N ASN A 103 6.13 -13.35 5.29
CA ASN A 103 7.25 -14.23 5.60
C ASN A 103 8.12 -14.44 4.36
N PRO A 104 9.39 -14.88 4.49
CA PRO A 104 10.31 -15.00 3.36
C PRO A 104 9.91 -16.01 2.27
N GLY A 105 8.92 -16.89 2.54
CA GLY A 105 8.35 -17.78 1.53
C GLY A 105 7.31 -17.12 0.62
N ARG A 106 6.95 -15.85 0.88
CA ARG A 106 5.96 -15.09 0.11
C ARG A 106 6.62 -14.29 -1.01
N THR A 107 5.83 -14.02 -2.05
CA THR A 107 6.27 -13.19 -3.17
C THR A 107 5.67 -11.80 -3.11
N ILE A 108 6.21 -10.85 -3.88
CA ILE A 108 5.60 -9.52 -3.99
C ILE A 108 4.13 -9.59 -4.41
N ALA A 109 3.73 -10.63 -5.16
CA ALA A 109 2.34 -10.85 -5.54
C ALA A 109 1.43 -11.02 -4.32
N PHE A 110 1.91 -11.63 -3.23
CA PHE A 110 1.15 -11.74 -1.99
C PHE A 110 0.83 -10.35 -1.41
N TYR A 111 1.84 -9.46 -1.34
CA TYR A 111 1.63 -8.09 -0.88
C TYR A 111 0.61 -7.35 -1.77
N LEU A 112 0.71 -7.50 -3.09
CA LEU A 112 -0.22 -6.87 -4.03
C LEU A 112 -1.65 -7.42 -3.91
N GLN A 113 -1.80 -8.72 -3.61
CA GLN A 113 -3.11 -9.33 -3.32
C GLN A 113 -3.74 -8.75 -2.06
N GLU A 114 -2.96 -8.56 -1.00
CA GLU A 114 -3.44 -7.94 0.24
C GLU A 114 -3.85 -6.48 0.00
N MET A 115 -3.03 -5.69 -0.69
CA MET A 115 -3.41 -4.32 -1.05
C MET A 115 -4.67 -4.27 -1.93
N HIS A 116 -4.77 -5.16 -2.91
CA HIS A 116 -5.97 -5.26 -3.75
C HIS A 116 -7.21 -5.62 -2.93
N ARG A 117 -7.08 -6.53 -1.96
CA ARG A 117 -8.18 -6.88 -1.03
C ARG A 117 -8.65 -5.66 -0.24
N GLU A 118 -7.76 -4.84 0.28
CA GLU A 118 -8.16 -3.63 1.03
C GLU A 118 -8.75 -2.54 0.12
N LEU A 119 -8.29 -2.48 -1.12
CA LEU A 119 -8.77 -1.51 -2.11
C LEU A 119 -10.06 -1.92 -2.83
N GLN A 120 -10.47 -3.19 -2.76
CA GLN A 120 -11.60 -3.71 -3.55
C GLN A 120 -12.94 -3.03 -3.24
N CYS A 121 -13.09 -2.42 -2.06
CA CYS A 121 -14.26 -1.65 -1.67
C CYS A 121 -13.95 -0.16 -1.45
N ALA A 122 -12.71 0.26 -1.73
CA ALA A 122 -12.29 1.64 -1.59
C ALA A 122 -12.67 2.48 -2.82
N SER A 123 -12.87 3.78 -2.60
CA SER A 123 -12.83 4.80 -3.64
C SER A 123 -11.52 5.57 -3.58
N VAL A 124 -11.00 5.98 -4.74
CA VAL A 124 -9.77 6.77 -4.87
C VAL A 124 -10.12 8.13 -5.44
N PRO A 125 -9.94 9.23 -4.67
CA PRO A 125 -10.20 10.58 -5.17
C PRO A 125 -9.35 10.89 -6.41
N GLN A 126 -10.00 11.09 -7.55
CA GLN A 126 -9.37 11.61 -8.76
C GLN A 126 -9.34 13.14 -8.71
N LEU A 127 -8.33 13.74 -9.33
CA LEU A 127 -8.43 15.15 -9.68
C LEU A 127 -9.37 15.23 -10.87
N ASP A 128 -10.40 16.07 -10.80
CA ASP A 128 -11.12 16.48 -11.99
C ASP A 128 -10.06 17.00 -12.97
N THR A 129 -9.91 16.30 -14.09
CA THR A 129 -9.09 16.79 -15.18
C THR A 129 -9.87 17.97 -15.73
N VAL A 130 -9.53 19.18 -15.31
CA VAL A 130 -10.03 20.38 -15.97
C VAL A 130 -9.60 20.24 -17.43
N GLN A 131 -10.60 20.11 -18.31
CA GLN A 131 -10.43 19.98 -19.76
C GLN A 131 -9.71 21.17 -20.37
#